data_AF-A0A7X1JEI7-F1
#
_entry.id   AF-A0A7X1JEI7-F1
#
_cell.length_a   1.000
_cell.length_b   1.000
_cell.length_c   1.000
_cell.angle_alpha   90.00
_cell.angle_beta   90.00
_cell.angle_gamma   90.00
#
_symmetry.space_group_name_H-M   'P 1'
#
loop_
_entity.id
_entity.type
_entity.pdbx_description
1 polymer ?
#
loop_
_entity_poly.entity_id
_entity_poly.type
_entity_poly.pdbx_seq_one_letter_code
_entity_poly.pdbx_strand_id
1 'polypeptide(L)'
;PLAQKFGVREEPSRLRHQSRSLFTHMIGVKPYEDTLPQGTHQNPSPWSEGTLHHLFEGGWMWVIPFDNHPLSTSPLCSVGINLDPRIHPVPEGLSPEEEFRAFIARFPDIAPQFEGAVATRDWVRTGRLQYSSKQTVGYRWCLTSHAAGFVDALFSRG
;
A
#
# COMPACT_ATOMS: atom_id res chain seq x y z
N PRO A 1 -17.03 -13.80 -8.38
CA PRO A 1 -18.08 -14.77 -8.82
C PRO A 1 -17.85 -15.36 -10.23
N LEU A 2 -17.73 -14.54 -11.30
CA LEU A 2 -17.59 -15.06 -12.68
C LEU A 2 -16.28 -15.81 -12.93
N ALA A 3 -15.15 -15.24 -12.51
CA ALA A 3 -13.84 -15.88 -12.70
C ALA A 3 -13.76 -17.29 -12.07
N GLN A 4 -14.41 -17.44 -10.91
CA GLN A 4 -14.56 -18.73 -10.22
C GLN A 4 -15.53 -19.66 -10.95
N LYS A 5 -16.72 -19.15 -11.34
CA LYS A 5 -17.74 -19.92 -12.06
C LYS A 5 -17.20 -20.54 -13.36
N PHE A 6 -16.37 -19.80 -14.09
CA PHE A 6 -15.79 -20.26 -15.36
C PHE A 6 -14.39 -20.89 -15.21
N GLY A 7 -13.86 -21.00 -13.99
CA GLY A 7 -12.55 -21.63 -13.76
C GLY A 7 -11.40 -20.97 -14.52
N VAL A 8 -11.46 -19.64 -14.69
CA VAL A 8 -10.46 -18.89 -15.46
C VAL A 8 -9.38 -18.24 -14.60
N ARG A 9 -9.50 -18.33 -13.26
CA ARG A 9 -8.44 -17.93 -12.33
C ARG A 9 -7.27 -18.92 -12.42
N GLU A 10 -6.06 -18.40 -12.54
CA GLU A 10 -4.85 -19.22 -12.49
C GLU A 10 -4.39 -19.38 -11.05
N GLU A 11 -4.25 -20.63 -10.60
CA GLU A 11 -3.78 -20.98 -9.26
C GLU A 11 -2.64 -22.01 -9.39
N PRO A 12 -1.37 -21.62 -9.15
CA PRO A 12 -0.93 -20.29 -8.77
C PRO A 12 -1.00 -19.28 -9.91
N SER A 13 -1.10 -17.99 -9.56
CA SER A 13 -0.95 -16.88 -10.51
C SER A 13 0.35 -16.98 -11.31
N ARG A 14 0.28 -16.73 -12.62
CA ARG A 14 1.45 -16.72 -13.52
C ARG A 14 2.39 -15.53 -13.27
N LEU A 15 1.95 -14.55 -12.50
CA LEU A 15 2.73 -13.36 -12.22
C LEU A 15 3.96 -13.72 -11.37
N ARG A 16 5.13 -13.20 -11.77
CA ARG A 16 6.39 -13.39 -11.04
C ARG A 16 6.44 -12.55 -9.75
N HIS A 17 5.80 -11.38 -9.76
CA HIS A 17 5.73 -10.50 -8.59
C HIS A 17 4.98 -11.18 -7.45
N GLN A 18 5.49 -11.00 -6.24
CA GLN A 18 4.88 -11.49 -5.01
C GLN A 18 4.93 -10.37 -3.98
N SER A 19 3.77 -9.91 -3.55
CA SER A 19 3.66 -8.98 -2.43
C SER A 19 2.40 -9.25 -1.64
N ARG A 20 2.44 -8.88 -0.37
CA ARG A 20 1.30 -8.74 0.54
C ARG A 20 1.19 -7.29 0.97
N SER A 21 -0.01 -6.84 1.30
CA SER A 21 -0.27 -5.49 1.80
C SER A 21 -0.67 -5.49 3.27
N LEU A 22 -0.29 -4.42 3.95
CA LEU A 22 -0.77 -4.03 5.27
C LEU A 22 -1.13 -2.54 5.22
N PHE A 23 -2.39 -2.18 5.42
CA PHE A 23 -2.84 -0.80 5.18
C PHE A 23 -4.03 -0.37 6.03
N THR A 24 -4.16 0.95 6.20
CA THR A 24 -5.28 1.61 6.88
C THR A 24 -5.41 3.09 6.47
N HIS A 25 -6.34 3.82 7.09
CA HIS A 25 -6.33 5.28 7.14
C HIS A 25 -5.91 5.75 8.54
N MET A 26 -5.09 6.78 8.60
CA MET A 26 -4.61 7.41 9.85
C MET A 26 -4.95 8.91 9.87
N ILE A 27 -4.91 9.48 11.06
CA ILE A 27 -4.86 10.93 11.30
C ILE A 27 -3.53 11.29 11.98
N GLY A 28 -3.09 12.54 11.84
CA GLY A 28 -1.87 13.03 12.50
C GLY A 28 -0.58 12.50 11.87
N VAL A 29 -0.63 12.02 10.62
CA VAL A 29 0.58 11.70 9.84
C VAL A 29 1.24 13.02 9.43
N LYS A 30 2.50 13.21 9.77
CA LYS A 30 3.22 14.46 9.49
C LYS A 30 3.64 14.50 8.00
N PRO A 31 3.60 15.68 7.35
CA PRO A 31 4.26 15.90 6.06
C PRO A 31 5.71 15.43 6.10
N TYR A 32 6.20 14.75 5.07
CA TYR A 32 7.54 14.15 5.11
C TYR A 32 8.63 15.21 5.21
N GLU A 33 8.50 16.26 4.44
CA GLU A 33 9.38 17.42 4.42
C GLU A 33 9.53 18.09 5.79
N ASP A 34 8.53 18.02 6.66
CA ASP A 34 8.58 18.55 8.03
C ASP A 34 9.35 17.63 9.00
N THR A 35 9.61 16.39 8.59
CA THR A 35 10.37 15.42 9.39
C THR A 35 11.85 15.35 9.01
N LEU A 36 12.21 15.95 7.89
CA LEU A 36 13.58 15.98 7.39
C LEU A 36 14.42 17.07 8.08
N PRO A 37 15.75 16.91 8.16
CA PRO A 37 16.64 17.99 8.58
C PRO A 37 16.48 19.22 7.68
N GLN A 38 16.50 20.41 8.27
CA GLN A 38 16.30 21.67 7.55
C GLN A 38 17.28 21.80 6.36
N GLY A 39 16.75 22.17 5.19
CA GLY A 39 17.54 22.39 3.97
C GLY A 39 17.85 21.12 3.15
N THR A 40 17.40 19.94 3.58
CA THR A 40 17.58 18.69 2.80
C THR A 40 16.50 18.50 1.73
N HIS A 41 15.30 19.03 1.94
CA HIS A 41 14.24 19.02 0.94
C HIS A 41 14.51 20.04 -0.16
N GLN A 42 14.99 19.57 -1.32
CA GLN A 42 15.32 20.41 -2.50
C GLN A 42 14.26 20.34 -3.60
N ASN A 43 13.14 19.63 -3.39
CA ASN A 43 12.11 19.52 -4.41
C ASN A 43 11.28 20.81 -4.51
N PRO A 44 10.83 21.17 -5.72
CA PRO A 44 10.08 22.40 -5.96
C PRO A 44 8.69 22.37 -5.34
N SER A 45 8.11 21.17 -5.15
CA SER A 45 6.84 20.96 -4.47
C SER A 45 7.05 20.09 -3.22
N PRO A 46 6.26 20.30 -2.15
CA PRO A 46 6.27 19.43 -0.99
C PRO A 46 5.86 18.00 -1.37
N TRP A 47 6.51 16.99 -0.80
CA TRP A 47 6.17 15.59 -1.10
C TRP A 47 4.81 15.19 -0.55
N SER A 48 4.35 15.84 0.52
CA SER A 48 3.00 15.65 1.05
C SER A 48 1.87 16.08 0.09
N GLU A 49 2.16 16.91 -0.92
CA GLU A 49 1.17 17.28 -1.95
C GLU A 49 0.96 16.19 -3.02
N GLY A 50 1.72 15.09 -2.96
CA GLY A 50 1.65 13.99 -3.92
C GLY A 50 1.37 12.63 -3.30
N THR A 51 1.49 11.59 -4.12
CA THR A 51 1.56 10.19 -3.67
C THR A 51 3.01 9.87 -3.33
N LEU A 52 3.35 9.92 -2.04
CA LEU A 52 4.71 9.61 -1.58
C LEU A 52 4.93 8.10 -1.54
N HIS A 53 6.05 7.65 -2.08
CA HIS A 53 6.48 6.25 -2.08
C HIS A 53 7.83 6.13 -1.38
N HIS A 54 7.87 5.48 -0.22
CA HIS A 54 9.13 5.08 0.41
C HIS A 54 9.53 3.71 -0.12
N LEU A 55 10.68 3.60 -0.76
CA LEU A 55 11.17 2.35 -1.36
C LEU A 55 12.26 1.73 -0.48
N PHE A 56 12.24 0.41 -0.33
CA PHE A 56 13.25 -0.32 0.43
C PHE A 56 13.39 -1.75 -0.11
N GLU A 57 14.41 -2.47 0.34
CA GLU A 57 14.62 -3.85 -0.10
C GLU A 57 13.41 -4.72 0.28
N GLY A 58 12.87 -5.42 -0.71
CA GLY A 58 11.72 -6.30 -0.53
C GLY A 58 10.39 -5.60 -0.27
N GLY A 59 10.26 -4.30 -0.53
CA GLY A 59 8.97 -3.66 -0.42
C GLY A 59 8.95 -2.15 -0.68
N TRP A 60 7.79 -1.57 -0.41
CA TRP A 60 7.58 -0.13 -0.46
C TRP A 60 6.40 0.26 0.42
N MET A 61 6.30 1.55 0.71
CA MET A 61 5.24 2.14 1.51
C MET A 61 4.65 3.34 0.80
N TRP A 62 3.32 3.52 0.90
CA TRP A 62 2.66 4.75 0.48
C TRP A 62 2.27 5.63 1.66
N VAL A 63 2.30 6.94 1.41
CA VAL A 63 1.67 7.97 2.22
C VAL A 63 0.89 8.85 1.26
N ILE A 64 -0.44 8.82 1.35
CA ILE A 64 -1.36 9.53 0.45
C ILE A 64 -2.30 10.37 1.31
N PRO A 65 -1.95 11.64 1.54
CA PRO A 65 -2.78 12.53 2.34
C PRO A 65 -4.07 12.88 1.61
N PHE A 66 -5.18 12.97 2.34
CA PHE A 66 -6.44 13.54 1.84
C PHE A 66 -6.66 14.96 2.38
N ASP A 67 -5.77 15.45 3.24
CA ASP A 67 -5.78 16.78 3.87
C ASP A 67 -4.82 17.78 3.20
N ASN A 68 -4.19 17.41 2.07
CA ASN A 68 -3.20 18.22 1.36
C ASN A 68 -3.77 19.21 0.33
N HIS A 69 -5.09 19.43 0.33
CA HIS A 69 -5.73 20.44 -0.54
C HIS A 69 -6.38 21.53 0.32
N PRO A 70 -6.24 22.84 -0.01
CA PRO A 70 -6.76 23.94 0.82
C PRO A 70 -8.28 23.90 1.08
N LEU A 71 -9.03 23.26 0.19
CA LEU A 71 -10.48 23.09 0.30
C LEU A 71 -10.90 21.73 0.90
N SER A 72 -9.94 20.87 1.26
CA SER A 72 -10.24 19.58 1.88
C SER A 72 -10.68 19.77 3.33
N THR A 73 -11.68 18.99 3.75
CA THR A 73 -12.13 18.90 5.15
C THR A 73 -11.79 17.56 5.78
N SER A 74 -11.16 16.65 5.02
CA SER A 74 -10.74 15.34 5.51
C SER A 74 -9.44 15.50 6.27
N PRO A 75 -9.31 14.97 7.51
CA PRO A 75 -8.03 14.91 8.23
C PRO A 75 -7.26 13.60 7.96
N LEU A 76 -7.77 12.77 7.04
CA LEU A 76 -7.29 11.41 6.83
C LEU A 76 -6.07 11.37 5.90
N CYS A 77 -5.18 10.42 6.17
CA CYS A 77 -4.12 10.00 5.26
C CYS A 77 -4.23 8.49 5.03
N SER A 78 -4.20 8.05 3.76
CA SER A 78 -4.06 6.63 3.43
C SER A 78 -2.61 6.21 3.56
N VAL A 79 -2.40 5.10 4.25
CA VAL A 79 -1.06 4.58 4.52
C VAL A 79 -1.06 3.07 4.35
N GLY A 80 0.05 2.55 3.86
CA GLY A 80 0.21 1.11 3.78
C GLY A 80 1.57 0.71 3.27
N ILE A 81 1.94 -0.53 3.57
CA ILE A 81 3.17 -1.16 3.14
C ILE A 81 2.88 -2.38 2.30
N ASN A 82 3.61 -2.51 1.20
CA ASN A 82 3.63 -3.69 0.34
C ASN A 82 4.98 -4.39 0.51
N LEU A 83 4.92 -5.67 0.87
CA LEU A 83 6.09 -6.46 1.26
C LEU A 83 6.15 -7.73 0.43
N ASP A 84 7.33 -8.06 -0.09
CA ASP A 84 7.61 -9.38 -0.65
C ASP A 84 7.65 -10.41 0.49
N PRO A 85 6.70 -11.37 0.55
CA PRO A 85 6.61 -12.31 1.67
C PRO A 85 7.81 -13.26 1.76
N ARG A 86 8.66 -13.34 0.72
CA ARG A 86 9.88 -14.15 0.73
C ARG A 86 11.04 -13.45 1.44
N ILE A 87 10.96 -12.12 1.58
CA ILE A 87 11.97 -11.28 2.25
C ILE A 87 11.43 -10.84 3.62
N HIS A 88 10.18 -10.38 3.66
CA HIS A 88 9.50 -9.94 4.88
C HIS A 88 8.21 -10.76 5.09
N PRO A 89 8.32 -11.99 5.64
CA PRO A 89 7.16 -12.82 5.93
C PRO A 89 6.22 -12.14 6.94
N VAL A 90 5.00 -12.68 7.08
CA VAL A 90 4.09 -12.22 8.13
C VAL A 90 4.69 -12.64 9.48
N PRO A 91 4.95 -11.70 10.40
CA PRO A 91 5.46 -12.06 11.72
C PRO A 91 4.42 -12.82 12.53
N GLU A 92 4.86 -13.81 13.30
CA GLU A 92 4.00 -14.55 14.21
C GLU A 92 3.65 -13.72 15.45
N GLY A 93 2.42 -13.83 15.93
CA GLY A 93 1.98 -13.22 17.19
C GLY A 93 1.77 -11.70 17.17
N LEU A 94 2.10 -11.00 16.08
CA LEU A 94 1.84 -9.56 15.95
C LEU A 94 0.49 -9.25 15.30
N SER A 95 -0.22 -8.31 15.91
CA SER A 95 -1.34 -7.63 15.25
C SER A 95 -0.83 -6.83 14.04
N PRO A 96 -1.71 -6.53 13.07
CA PRO A 96 -1.36 -5.69 11.93
C PRO A 96 -0.75 -4.33 12.31
N GLU A 97 -1.24 -3.68 13.38
CA GLU A 97 -0.67 -2.39 13.80
C GLU A 97 0.74 -2.55 14.39
N GLU A 98 0.94 -3.53 15.26
CA GLU A 98 2.25 -3.82 15.86
C GLU A 98 3.27 -4.17 14.78
N GLU A 99 2.87 -4.93 13.77
CA GLU A 99 3.69 -5.23 12.60
C GLU A 99 4.08 -3.95 11.85
N PHE A 100 3.13 -3.05 11.56
CA PHE A 100 3.42 -1.77 10.90
C PHE A 100 4.41 -0.94 11.71
N ARG A 101 4.15 -0.75 13.01
CA ARG A 101 5.00 0.03 13.92
C ARG A 101 6.41 -0.54 14.03
N ALA A 102 6.51 -1.86 14.23
CA ALA A 102 7.79 -2.55 14.30
C ALA A 102 8.57 -2.46 12.97
N PHE A 103 7.86 -2.51 11.84
CA PHE A 103 8.49 -2.40 10.52
C PHE A 103 9.04 -1.00 10.27
N ILE A 104 8.24 0.05 10.47
CA ILE A 104 8.69 1.43 10.19
C ILE A 104 9.76 1.92 11.18
N ALA A 105 9.81 1.37 12.40
CA ALA A 105 10.85 1.70 13.39
C ALA A 105 12.28 1.35 12.92
N ARG A 106 12.42 0.51 11.89
CA ARG A 106 13.70 0.18 11.25
C ARG A 106 14.22 1.32 10.35
N PHE A 107 13.37 2.28 10.02
CA PHE A 107 13.64 3.36 9.08
C PHE A 107 13.56 4.71 9.81
N PRO A 108 14.70 5.25 10.30
CA PRO A 108 14.70 6.48 11.08
C PRO A 108 14.20 7.70 10.30
N ASP A 109 14.24 7.65 8.96
CA ASP A 109 13.72 8.72 8.12
C ASP A 109 12.20 8.62 7.89
N ILE A 110 11.58 7.46 8.13
CA ILE A 110 10.14 7.23 7.92
C ILE A 110 9.37 7.33 9.24
N ALA A 111 9.88 6.69 10.30
CA ALA A 111 9.20 6.61 11.59
C ALA A 111 8.71 7.96 12.15
N PRO A 112 9.46 9.09 12.01
CA PRO A 112 9.01 10.39 12.50
C PRO A 112 7.69 10.89 11.89
N GLN A 113 7.33 10.48 10.66
CA GLN A 113 6.03 10.84 10.07
C GLN A 113 4.85 10.28 10.86
N PHE A 114 5.06 9.17 11.57
CA PHE A 114 4.02 8.41 12.26
C PHE A 114 4.02 8.63 13.77
N GLU A 115 4.91 9.49 14.27
CA GLU A 115 4.94 9.87 15.68
C GLU A 115 3.66 10.63 16.04
N GLY A 116 2.84 10.04 16.92
CA GLY A 116 1.54 10.57 17.31
C GLY A 116 0.40 10.29 16.32
N ALA A 117 0.68 9.71 15.14
CA ALA A 117 -0.35 9.32 14.18
C ALA A 117 -1.20 8.15 14.73
N VAL A 118 -2.50 8.14 14.46
CA VAL A 118 -3.44 7.12 14.98
C VAL A 118 -4.29 6.57 13.83
N ALA A 119 -4.50 5.24 13.81
CA ALA A 119 -5.39 4.61 12.84
C ALA A 119 -6.85 4.96 13.14
N THR A 120 -7.60 5.34 12.12
CA THR A 120 -9.06 5.64 12.21
C THR A 120 -9.92 4.55 11.59
N ARG A 121 -9.30 3.50 11.07
CA ARG A 121 -9.94 2.29 10.53
C ARG A 121 -9.17 1.07 10.97
N ASP A 122 -9.87 -0.07 10.97
CA ASP A 122 -9.23 -1.36 11.15
C ASP A 122 -8.16 -1.59 10.07
N TRP A 123 -7.03 -2.13 10.51
CA TRP A 123 -5.96 -2.53 9.61
C TRP A 123 -6.38 -3.71 8.75
N VAL A 124 -6.07 -3.63 7.46
CA VAL A 124 -6.22 -4.75 6.54
C VAL A 124 -4.83 -5.36 6.30
N ARG A 125 -4.69 -6.65 6.61
CA ARG A 125 -3.50 -7.45 6.28
C ARG A 125 -3.88 -8.53 5.28
N THR A 126 -3.26 -8.52 4.12
CA THR A 126 -3.54 -9.49 3.05
C THR A 126 -2.55 -10.65 3.06
N GLY A 127 -2.92 -11.75 2.40
CA GLY A 127 -1.95 -12.69 1.84
C GLY A 127 -1.32 -12.13 0.55
N ARG A 128 -0.92 -13.01 -0.36
CA ARG A 128 -0.44 -12.61 -1.70
C ARG A 128 -1.53 -11.83 -2.45
N LEU A 129 -1.19 -10.63 -2.92
CA LEU A 129 -2.10 -9.76 -3.68
C LEU A 129 -2.31 -10.22 -5.12
N GLN A 130 -1.28 -10.82 -5.72
CA GLN A 130 -1.25 -11.06 -7.15
C GLN A 130 -2.16 -12.21 -7.54
N TYR A 131 -3.01 -11.97 -8.52
CA TYR A 131 -3.79 -12.99 -9.19
C TYR A 131 -3.90 -12.68 -10.68
N SER A 132 -4.11 -13.73 -11.48
CA SER A 132 -4.21 -13.63 -12.92
C SER A 132 -5.33 -14.53 -13.46
N SER A 133 -5.76 -14.25 -14.69
CA SER A 133 -6.71 -15.09 -15.41
C SER A 133 -6.15 -15.52 -16.75
N LYS A 134 -6.36 -16.79 -17.10
CA LYS A 134 -5.99 -17.36 -18.42
C LYS A 134 -6.89 -16.85 -19.55
N GLN A 135 -8.08 -16.35 -19.21
CA GLN A 135 -9.07 -15.82 -20.15
C GLN A 135 -9.91 -14.74 -19.47
N THR A 136 -10.16 -13.64 -20.18
CA THR A 136 -10.93 -12.49 -19.65
C THR A 136 -12.22 -12.22 -20.42
N VAL A 137 -12.41 -12.83 -21.59
CA VAL A 137 -13.63 -12.69 -22.40
C VAL A 137 -14.13 -14.06 -22.85
N GLY A 138 -15.44 -14.24 -22.88
CA GLY A 138 -16.08 -15.45 -23.41
C GLY A 138 -17.50 -15.17 -23.89
N TYR A 139 -18.23 -16.20 -24.32
CA TYR A 139 -19.59 -16.02 -24.82
C TYR A 139 -20.50 -15.41 -23.74
N ARG A 140 -20.91 -14.16 -23.97
CA ARG A 140 -21.77 -13.36 -23.08
C ARG A 140 -21.17 -13.03 -21.70
N TRP A 141 -19.84 -12.98 -21.57
CA TRP A 141 -19.20 -12.48 -20.35
C TRP A 141 -17.83 -11.84 -20.61
N CYS A 142 -17.46 -10.89 -19.74
CA CYS A 142 -16.16 -10.21 -19.72
C CYS A 142 -15.73 -9.98 -18.27
N LEU A 143 -14.45 -10.16 -17.97
CA LEU A 143 -13.78 -9.76 -16.72
C LEU A 143 -12.98 -8.49 -17.00
N THR A 144 -13.25 -7.43 -16.25
CA THR A 144 -12.57 -6.14 -16.37
C THR A 144 -11.69 -5.88 -15.14
N SER A 145 -10.60 -5.12 -15.31
CA SER A 145 -9.73 -4.60 -14.23
C SER A 145 -9.43 -5.65 -13.15
N HIS A 146 -9.74 -5.35 -11.88
CA HIS A 146 -9.58 -6.24 -10.73
C HIS A 146 -10.32 -7.60 -10.84
N ALA A 147 -11.30 -7.77 -11.73
CA ALA A 147 -11.87 -9.11 -11.95
C ALA A 147 -10.91 -10.00 -12.76
N ALA A 148 -10.14 -9.41 -13.68
CA ALA A 148 -9.23 -10.09 -14.59
C ALA A 148 -7.86 -10.40 -13.97
N GLY A 149 -7.31 -9.47 -13.21
CA GLY A 149 -6.00 -9.64 -12.59
C GLY A 149 -5.59 -8.43 -11.76
N PHE A 150 -4.58 -8.62 -10.91
CA PHE A 150 -3.99 -7.55 -10.12
C PHE A 150 -2.51 -7.84 -9.87
N VAL A 151 -1.68 -6.80 -9.94
CA VAL A 151 -0.23 -6.90 -9.73
C VAL A 151 0.16 -6.26 -8.41
N ASP A 152 0.08 -4.94 -8.29
CA ASP A 152 0.50 -4.21 -7.10
C ASP A 152 -0.17 -2.83 -7.10
N ALA A 153 -0.18 -2.15 -5.96
CA ALA A 153 -0.66 -0.77 -5.88
C ALA A 153 0.37 0.24 -6.42
N LEU A 154 1.64 -0.20 -6.59
CA LEU A 154 2.71 0.65 -7.11
C LEU A 154 2.36 1.15 -8.53
N PHE A 155 2.49 2.46 -8.74
CA PHE A 155 2.10 3.16 -9.97
C PHE A 155 0.59 3.20 -10.28
N SER A 156 -0.26 2.77 -9.35
CA SER A 156 -1.73 2.91 -9.42
C SER A 156 -2.34 2.41 -10.74
N ARG A 157 -1.92 1.23 -11.19
CA ARG A 157 -2.35 0.61 -12.46
C ARG A 157 -3.54 -0.37 -12.31
N GLY A 158 -4.32 -0.22 -11.25
CA GLY A 158 -5.48 -1.07 -10.92
C GLY A 158 -6.61 -1.02 -11.94
#